data_AF-A0A925QFB9-F1
#
_entry.id   AF-A0A925QFB9-F1
#
_cell.length_a   1.000
_cell.length_b   1.000
_cell.length_c   1.000
_cell.angle_alpha   90.00
_cell.angle_beta   90.00
_cell.angle_gamma   90.00
#
_symmetry.space_group_name_H-M   'P 1'
#
loop_
_entity.id
_entity.type
_entity.pdbx_description
1 polymer ?
#
loop_
_entity_poly.entity_id
_entity_poly.type
_entity_poly.pdbx_seq_one_letter_code
_entity_poly.pdbx_strand_id
1 'polypeptide(L)'
;MRTKLIASFAGVCLITTLYITYRLYDLSSIIPQLSIKTAALDDRISKVEVLGQSNSDEIATIGKFVRAQNKEMEYESLPKYEGENTTEVYKSGKKSNRPAKNKRISSPQNNKSTLTVNRGSSNRNAVISVSNNNTNVAKPASGDPEGDAKTSAHMILNERMHQLKAYAAQNSLDKEYALIADMGISSAKKRFYLIDLNKMAIAKSGLVAYTKKGDNSAKVYRIERTGMEFYELYSLDKNGNVISPEPEILSPVNCVPNAEDDGLSCQSDAGPGISPKLFGEIHQLIKARKKPMLLWMFK
;
A
#
# COMPACT_ATOMS: atom_id res chain seq x y z
N MET A 1 0.75 65.88 30.49
CA MET A 1 1.73 64.99 31.18
C MET A 1 1.14 64.10 32.28
N ARG A 2 -0.03 64.38 32.87
CA ARG A 2 -0.57 63.60 34.00
C ARG A 2 -1.17 62.22 33.67
N THR A 3 -1.56 61.96 32.42
CA THR A 3 -2.19 60.68 32.02
C THR A 3 -1.20 59.54 31.76
N LYS A 4 0.07 59.83 31.45
CA LYS A 4 1.10 58.78 31.25
C LYS A 4 1.63 58.19 32.57
N LEU A 5 1.47 58.91 33.69
CA LEU A 5 1.94 58.45 34.99
C LEU A 5 0.99 57.42 35.63
N ILE A 6 -0.31 57.51 35.35
CA ILE A 6 -1.33 56.62 35.95
C ILE A 6 -1.29 55.20 35.34
N ALA A 7 -0.95 55.08 34.05
CA ALA A 7 -0.85 53.76 33.39
C ALA A 7 0.32 52.90 33.91
N SER A 8 1.39 53.53 34.43
CA SER A 8 2.56 52.79 34.93
C SER A 8 2.30 52.09 36.26
N PHE A 9 1.48 52.68 37.14
CA PHE A 9 1.18 52.10 38.46
C PHE A 9 0.23 50.90 38.39
N ALA A 10 -0.71 50.88 37.44
CA ALA A 10 -1.63 49.76 37.28
C ALA A 10 -0.91 48.45 36.88
N GLY A 11 0.14 48.53 36.05
CA GLY A 11 0.91 47.36 35.63
C GLY A 11 1.70 46.71 36.76
N VAL A 12 2.35 47.51 37.61
CA VAL A 12 3.16 47.01 38.74
C VAL A 12 2.28 46.32 39.79
N CYS A 13 1.05 46.81 40.00
CA CYS A 13 0.12 46.24 40.96
C CYS A 13 -0.41 44.85 40.51
N LEU A 14 -0.68 44.65 39.22
CA LEU A 14 -1.11 43.35 38.70
C LEU A 14 0.01 42.28 38.77
N ILE A 15 1.24 42.66 38.44
CA ILE A 15 2.38 41.72 38.46
C ILE A 15 2.71 41.29 39.89
N THR A 16 2.69 42.21 40.84
CA THR A 16 2.92 41.89 42.26
C THR A 16 1.80 41.04 42.85
N THR A 17 0.55 41.31 42.50
CA THR A 17 -0.58 40.48 42.94
C THR A 17 -0.47 39.05 42.39
N LEU A 18 -0.17 38.88 41.09
CA LEU A 18 0.05 37.57 40.47
C LEU A 18 1.21 36.81 41.13
N TYR A 19 2.33 37.50 41.40
CA TYR A 19 3.50 36.90 42.06
C TYR A 19 3.19 36.44 43.48
N ILE A 20 2.46 37.24 44.26
CA ILE A 20 2.05 36.87 45.62
C ILE A 20 1.07 35.70 45.58
N THR A 21 0.08 35.68 44.68
CA THR A 21 -0.80 34.53 44.53
C THR A 21 -0.04 33.27 44.09
N TYR A 22 0.95 33.38 43.20
CA TYR A 22 1.79 32.26 42.79
C TYR A 22 2.65 31.72 43.94
N ARG A 23 3.17 32.60 44.81
CA ARG A 23 3.96 32.23 46.00
C ARG A 23 3.11 31.66 47.13
N LEU A 24 1.85 32.08 47.25
CA LEU A 24 0.90 31.61 48.29
C LEU A 24 0.16 30.34 47.87
N TYR A 25 0.15 29.97 46.58
CA TYR A 25 -0.19 28.62 46.14
C TYR A 25 0.93 27.66 46.59
N ASP A 26 0.84 27.31 47.86
CA ASP A 26 1.74 26.41 48.55
C ASP A 26 1.74 25.04 47.84
N LEU A 27 2.86 24.76 47.16
CA LEU A 27 3.12 23.51 46.45
C LEU A 27 3.13 22.29 47.39
N SER A 28 3.06 22.50 48.71
CA SER A 28 2.99 21.46 49.74
C SER A 28 1.78 20.53 49.58
N SER A 29 0.67 20.98 49.01
CA SER A 29 -0.55 20.14 48.86
C SER A 29 -0.52 19.17 47.67
N ILE A 30 0.35 19.40 46.66
CA ILE A 30 0.38 18.60 45.42
C ILE A 30 1.42 17.47 45.50
N ILE A 31 2.45 17.63 46.32
CA ILE A 31 3.57 16.68 46.44
C ILE A 31 3.15 15.26 46.89
N PRO A 32 2.19 15.06 47.84
CA PRO A 32 1.82 13.72 48.28
C PRO A 32 1.13 12.88 47.20
N GLN A 33 0.37 13.51 46.30
CA GLN A 33 -0.39 12.84 45.24
C GLN A 33 0.51 12.36 44.09
N LEU A 34 1.68 12.99 43.90
CA LEU A 34 2.66 12.59 42.89
C LEU A 34 3.46 11.36 43.33
N SER A 35 3.78 11.24 44.62
CA SER A 35 4.57 10.12 45.15
C SER A 35 3.83 8.78 45.13
N ILE A 36 2.51 8.77 45.31
CA ILE A 36 1.71 7.52 45.24
C ILE A 36 1.58 7.03 43.80
N LYS A 37 1.51 7.95 42.82
CA LYS A 37 1.41 7.59 41.40
C LYS A 37 2.71 7.06 40.81
N THR A 38 3.87 7.46 41.32
CA THR A 38 5.16 6.93 40.85
C THR A 38 5.38 5.48 41.28
N ALA A 39 5.01 5.12 42.52
CA ALA A 39 5.13 3.74 42.99
C ALA A 39 4.25 2.75 42.21
N ALA A 40 3.03 3.16 41.83
CA ALA A 40 2.15 2.36 40.98
C ALA A 40 2.60 2.29 39.50
N LEU A 41 3.43 3.24 39.05
CA LEU A 41 3.99 3.24 37.70
C LEU A 41 5.21 2.30 37.63
N ASP A 42 6.06 2.30 38.67
CA ASP A 42 7.25 1.44 38.72
C ASP A 42 6.91 -0.05 38.73
N ASP A 43 5.84 -0.46 39.43
CA ASP A 43 5.37 -1.87 39.40
C ASP A 43 4.85 -2.28 38.01
N ARG A 44 4.25 -1.35 37.27
CA ARG A 44 3.81 -1.60 35.88
C ARG A 44 4.97 -1.60 34.90
N ILE A 45 6.01 -0.80 35.13
CA ILE A 45 7.21 -0.75 34.30
C ILE A 45 8.02 -2.05 34.48
N SER A 46 8.20 -2.53 35.70
CA SER A 46 8.85 -3.83 36.00
C SER A 46 8.17 -4.99 35.27
N LYS A 47 6.83 -5.02 35.25
CA LYS A 47 6.07 -6.07 34.56
C LYS A 47 6.14 -5.98 33.04
N VAL A 48 6.37 -4.79 32.49
CA VAL A 48 6.58 -4.56 31.05
C VAL A 48 8.00 -4.92 30.62
N GLU A 49 9.02 -4.73 31.46
CA GLU A 49 10.40 -5.16 31.15
C GLU A 49 10.54 -6.67 30.98
N VAL A 50 9.84 -7.47 31.79
CA VAL A 50 9.84 -8.93 31.68
C VAL A 50 9.16 -9.42 30.39
N LEU A 51 8.09 -8.75 29.95
CA LEU A 51 7.45 -9.02 28.65
C LEU A 51 8.23 -8.45 27.46
N GLY A 52 9.00 -7.39 27.69
CA GLY A 52 9.88 -6.76 26.71
C GLY A 52 11.09 -7.62 26.34
N GLN A 53 11.64 -8.40 27.28
CA GLN A 53 12.76 -9.31 27.02
C GLN A 53 12.37 -10.52 26.15
N SER A 54 11.16 -11.06 26.34
CA SER A 54 10.63 -12.13 25.46
C SER A 54 10.41 -11.64 24.02
N ASN A 55 10.02 -10.38 23.83
CA ASN A 55 9.80 -9.80 22.51
C ASN A 55 11.08 -9.19 21.91
N SER A 56 12.09 -8.84 22.72
CA SER A 56 13.34 -8.25 22.21
C SER A 56 14.16 -9.26 21.42
N ASP A 57 14.12 -10.54 21.80
CA ASP A 57 14.85 -11.59 21.09
C ASP A 57 14.19 -11.93 19.74
N GLU A 58 12.86 -11.88 19.68
CA GLU A 58 12.10 -12.07 18.44
C GLU A 58 12.25 -10.87 17.50
N ILE A 59 12.18 -9.63 18.03
CA ILE A 59 12.42 -8.39 17.28
C ILE A 59 13.89 -8.25 16.88
N ALA A 60 14.85 -8.72 17.68
CA ALA A 60 16.26 -8.73 17.31
C ALA A 60 16.55 -9.76 16.21
N THR A 61 15.83 -10.89 16.19
CA THR A 61 15.91 -11.90 15.13
C THR A 61 15.32 -11.36 13.81
N ILE A 62 14.12 -10.75 13.88
CA ILE A 62 13.50 -10.06 12.72
C ILE A 62 14.38 -8.89 12.27
N GLY A 63 14.95 -8.12 13.19
CA GLY A 63 15.81 -6.96 12.89
C GLY A 63 17.20 -7.33 12.35
N LYS A 64 17.72 -8.52 12.64
CA LYS A 64 18.92 -9.08 12.01
C LYS A 64 18.61 -9.61 10.60
N PHE A 65 17.45 -10.24 10.42
CA PHE A 65 16.97 -10.69 9.11
C PHE A 65 16.71 -9.51 8.16
N VAL A 66 15.99 -8.49 8.61
CA VAL A 66 15.73 -7.25 7.84
C VAL A 66 17.01 -6.47 7.56
N ARG A 67 17.99 -6.44 8.48
CA ARG A 67 19.31 -5.83 8.20
C ARG A 67 20.15 -6.61 7.19
N ALA A 68 20.07 -7.94 7.21
CA ALA A 68 20.73 -8.76 6.19
C ALA A 68 20.10 -8.57 4.81
N GLN A 69 18.78 -8.41 4.73
CA GLN A 69 18.01 -8.19 3.50
C GLN A 69 18.10 -6.75 2.95
N ASN A 70 18.17 -5.74 3.82
CA ASN A 70 18.47 -4.36 3.40
C ASN A 70 19.88 -4.23 2.81
N LYS A 71 20.79 -5.16 3.12
CA LYS A 71 22.10 -5.27 2.50
C LYS A 71 22.04 -5.91 1.09
N GLU A 72 20.98 -6.68 0.79
CA GLU A 72 20.67 -7.17 -0.57
C GLU A 72 20.01 -6.09 -1.44
N MET A 73 19.28 -5.13 -0.85
CA MET A 73 18.88 -3.90 -1.57
C MET A 73 20.08 -2.99 -1.94
N GLU A 74 21.29 -3.28 -1.46
CA GLU A 74 22.50 -2.48 -1.71
C GLU A 74 23.34 -2.99 -2.90
N TYR A 75 22.84 -3.91 -3.74
CA TYR A 75 23.63 -4.45 -4.86
C TYR A 75 22.86 -4.54 -6.19
N GLU A 76 22.66 -3.39 -6.83
CA GLU A 76 22.54 -3.27 -8.29
C GLU A 76 23.01 -1.87 -8.75
N SER A 77 24.20 -1.45 -8.35
CA SER A 77 24.94 -0.40 -9.04
C SER A 77 25.94 -1.05 -10.00
N LEU A 78 25.51 -1.33 -11.22
CA LEU A 78 26.38 -1.77 -12.33
C LEU A 78 26.50 -0.64 -13.38
N PRO A 79 27.55 -0.67 -14.23
CA PRO A 79 28.31 0.51 -14.62
C PRO A 79 27.60 1.37 -15.66
N LYS A 80 28.02 2.65 -15.73
CA LYS A 80 27.64 3.59 -16.79
C LYS A 80 27.88 2.94 -18.16
N TYR A 81 26.79 2.68 -18.88
CA TYR A 81 26.84 2.26 -20.26
C TYR A 81 27.02 3.51 -21.13
N GLU A 82 28.21 3.70 -21.68
CA GLU A 82 28.43 4.61 -22.81
C GLU A 82 27.98 3.88 -24.08
N GLY A 83 26.75 4.19 -24.53
CA GLY A 83 26.16 3.64 -25.75
C GLY A 83 26.21 4.66 -26.88
N GLU A 84 26.95 4.32 -27.93
CA GLU A 84 27.14 5.07 -29.16
C GLU A 84 25.83 5.36 -29.91
N ASN A 85 25.74 6.59 -30.44
CA ASN A 85 24.67 7.05 -31.32
C ASN A 85 24.68 6.27 -32.65
N THR A 86 23.64 5.48 -32.91
CA THR A 86 23.24 5.13 -34.28
C THR A 86 21.84 5.66 -34.57
N THR A 87 21.80 6.72 -35.36
CA THR A 87 20.59 7.37 -35.86
C THR A 87 20.03 6.56 -37.04
N GLU A 88 19.03 5.69 -36.80
CA GLU A 88 18.23 5.15 -37.90
C GLU A 88 16.94 5.95 -38.10
N VAL A 89 16.90 6.64 -39.24
CA VAL A 89 15.81 7.45 -39.74
C VAL A 89 14.68 6.55 -40.26
N TYR A 90 13.62 6.37 -39.48
CA TYR A 90 12.38 5.78 -39.99
C TYR A 90 11.55 6.83 -40.75
N LYS A 91 11.51 6.69 -42.08
CA LYS A 91 10.64 7.46 -42.96
C LYS A 91 9.18 6.99 -42.81
N SER A 92 8.31 7.87 -42.30
CA SER A 92 6.86 7.64 -42.29
C SER A 92 6.25 7.90 -43.68
N GLY A 93 5.65 6.86 -44.25
CA GLY A 93 4.87 6.96 -45.49
C GLY A 93 3.43 7.36 -45.18
N LYS A 94 3.03 8.57 -45.58
CA LYS A 94 1.63 9.00 -45.69
C LYS A 94 0.96 8.27 -46.86
N LYS A 95 -0.18 7.60 -46.63
CA LYS A 95 -1.24 7.48 -47.65
C LYS A 95 -2.62 7.67 -47.04
N SER A 96 -3.19 8.83 -47.38
CA SER A 96 -4.61 9.14 -47.39
C SER A 96 -5.28 8.40 -48.55
N ASN A 97 -6.44 7.78 -48.34
CA ASN A 97 -7.68 8.14 -49.05
C ASN A 97 -8.86 7.26 -48.60
N ARG A 98 -9.88 7.97 -48.09
CA ARG A 98 -11.30 7.58 -48.03
C ARG A 98 -11.88 7.54 -49.47
N PRO A 99 -12.98 6.82 -49.78
CA PRO A 99 -14.30 7.35 -49.41
C PRO A 99 -15.42 6.36 -49.02
N ALA A 100 -16.33 6.93 -48.24
CA ALA A 100 -17.76 6.71 -48.04
C ALA A 100 -18.46 5.47 -48.65
N LYS A 101 -19.28 4.81 -47.81
CA LYS A 101 -20.67 4.49 -48.19
C LYS A 101 -21.60 4.43 -46.98
N ASN A 102 -22.68 5.18 -47.13
CA ASN A 102 -23.82 5.36 -46.25
C ASN A 102 -24.76 4.14 -46.37
N LYS A 103 -25.26 3.57 -45.26
CA LYS A 103 -26.51 2.81 -45.29
C LYS A 103 -27.23 2.90 -43.95
N ARG A 104 -28.38 3.58 -43.97
CA ARG A 104 -29.45 3.57 -42.96
C ARG A 104 -30.03 2.15 -42.85
N ILE A 105 -30.54 1.79 -41.66
CA ILE A 105 -31.95 1.42 -41.37
C ILE A 105 -32.05 0.56 -40.07
N SER A 106 -33.04 0.94 -39.25
CA SER A 106 -33.81 0.19 -38.23
C SER A 106 -33.16 -0.28 -36.91
N SER A 107 -33.51 0.39 -35.82
CA SER A 107 -34.11 -0.24 -34.62
C SER A 107 -35.64 -0.43 -34.87
N PRO A 108 -36.47 -1.01 -33.97
CA PRO A 108 -36.22 -1.57 -32.63
C PRO A 108 -36.91 -2.93 -32.38
N GLN A 109 -36.51 -3.71 -31.37
CA GLN A 109 -37.47 -4.52 -30.61
C GLN A 109 -37.06 -4.68 -29.15
N ASN A 110 -37.96 -4.21 -28.28
CA ASN A 110 -38.11 -4.54 -26.88
C ASN A 110 -38.15 -6.06 -26.70
N ASN A 111 -37.47 -6.59 -25.67
CA ASN A 111 -37.97 -7.76 -24.97
C ASN A 111 -37.72 -7.63 -23.46
N LYS A 112 -38.85 -7.64 -22.77
CA LYS A 112 -39.10 -7.56 -21.33
C LYS A 112 -39.16 -9.02 -20.84
N SER A 113 -38.38 -9.40 -19.84
CA SER A 113 -38.52 -10.68 -19.13
C SER A 113 -37.99 -10.46 -17.71
N THR A 114 -38.84 -9.98 -16.82
CA THR A 114 -39.66 -10.76 -15.87
C THR A 114 -38.81 -11.43 -14.80
N LEU A 115 -38.91 -10.84 -13.61
CA LEU A 115 -38.46 -11.35 -12.32
C LEU A 115 -39.07 -12.72 -12.02
N THR A 116 -38.24 -13.67 -11.62
CA THR A 116 -38.64 -14.84 -10.82
C THR A 116 -38.06 -14.68 -9.42
N VAL A 117 -38.93 -14.29 -8.50
CA VAL A 117 -38.70 -14.30 -7.05
C VAL A 117 -38.91 -15.73 -6.58
N ASN A 118 -37.84 -16.43 -6.19
CA ASN A 118 -37.96 -17.64 -5.39
C ASN A 118 -37.80 -17.28 -3.91
N ARG A 119 -38.94 -17.21 -3.22
CA ARG A 119 -39.04 -17.29 -1.76
C ARG A 119 -38.88 -18.76 -1.36
N GLY A 120 -37.82 -19.06 -0.61
CA GLY A 120 -37.57 -20.36 -0.01
C GLY A 120 -37.01 -20.18 1.39
N SER A 121 -37.92 -20.07 2.36
CA SER A 121 -37.65 -20.14 3.79
C SER A 121 -37.27 -21.57 4.17
N SER A 122 -36.18 -21.81 4.88
CA SER A 122 -36.23 -22.68 6.07
C SER A 122 -34.95 -22.57 6.91
N ASN A 123 -35.21 -22.12 8.12
CA ASN A 123 -34.40 -22.14 9.30
C ASN A 123 -34.21 -23.59 9.79
N ARG A 124 -32.97 -24.04 10.02
CA ARG A 124 -32.70 -25.15 10.95
C ARG A 124 -31.26 -25.09 11.47
N ASN A 125 -31.18 -24.72 12.74
CA ASN A 125 -30.05 -24.95 13.64
C ASN A 125 -29.68 -26.44 13.63
N ALA A 126 -28.42 -26.75 13.34
CA ALA A 126 -27.83 -28.05 13.58
C ALA A 126 -26.54 -27.87 14.39
N VAL A 127 -26.74 -27.99 15.70
CA VAL A 127 -25.88 -28.58 16.73
C VAL A 127 -24.44 -28.89 16.33
N ILE A 128 -23.55 -28.19 17.05
CA ILE A 128 -22.13 -28.45 17.24
C ILE A 128 -21.94 -29.86 17.80
N SER A 129 -21.23 -30.73 17.07
CA SER A 129 -20.59 -31.92 17.63
C SER A 129 -19.07 -31.77 17.51
N VAL A 130 -18.45 -31.41 18.64
CA VAL A 130 -17.01 -31.47 18.85
C VAL A 130 -16.63 -32.96 18.95
N SER A 131 -15.81 -33.44 18.03
CA SER A 131 -15.11 -34.72 18.18
C SER A 131 -13.62 -34.47 18.08
N ASN A 132 -12.99 -34.39 19.26
CA ASN A 132 -11.54 -34.48 19.41
C ASN A 132 -11.14 -35.92 19.14
N ASN A 133 -10.31 -36.17 18.13
CA ASN A 133 -9.48 -37.37 18.09
C ASN A 133 -8.04 -36.96 17.81
N ASN A 134 -7.23 -37.19 18.85
CA ASN A 134 -5.80 -37.03 18.87
C ASN A 134 -5.14 -38.25 18.22
N THR A 135 -3.90 -38.03 17.77
CA THR A 135 -2.88 -39.03 17.40
C THR A 135 -3.15 -39.94 16.20
N ASN A 136 -2.48 -39.62 15.08
CA ASN A 136 -1.62 -40.57 14.39
C ASN A 136 -0.49 -39.79 13.69
N VAL A 137 0.71 -39.90 14.24
CA VAL A 137 1.96 -39.46 13.61
C VAL A 137 2.24 -40.45 12.48
N ALA A 138 1.76 -40.11 11.28
CA ALA A 138 2.15 -40.76 10.05
C ALA A 138 3.31 -39.96 9.43
N LYS A 139 4.43 -40.66 9.23
CA LYS A 139 5.60 -40.26 8.45
C LYS A 139 5.16 -39.67 7.09
N PRO A 140 5.55 -38.43 6.71
CA PRO A 140 5.17 -37.92 5.41
C PRO A 140 5.95 -38.67 4.32
N ALA A 141 5.16 -39.36 3.49
CA ALA A 141 5.55 -39.87 2.19
C ALA A 141 5.88 -38.70 1.25
N SER A 142 6.77 -38.98 0.31
CA SER A 142 7.20 -38.19 -0.85
C SER A 142 6.21 -37.10 -1.29
N GLY A 143 6.66 -35.84 -1.20
CA GLY A 143 5.89 -34.66 -1.54
C GLY A 143 5.65 -34.49 -3.03
N ASP A 144 4.44 -34.06 -3.35
CA ASP A 144 4.10 -33.41 -4.61
C ASP A 144 4.75 -32.01 -4.65
N PRO A 145 5.46 -31.63 -5.73
CA PRO A 145 6.18 -30.35 -5.83
C PRO A 145 5.29 -29.10 -5.94
N GLU A 146 3.96 -29.25 -5.85
CA GLU A 146 3.01 -28.14 -5.99
C GLU A 146 2.77 -27.36 -4.67
N GLY A 147 3.11 -27.96 -3.52
CA GLY A 147 2.96 -27.34 -2.19
C GLY A 147 4.00 -26.27 -1.85
N ASP A 148 5.21 -26.40 -2.38
CA ASP A 148 6.35 -25.54 -2.00
C ASP A 148 6.31 -24.18 -2.69
N ALA A 149 5.83 -24.11 -3.94
CA ALA A 149 5.79 -22.88 -4.74
C ALA A 149 4.69 -21.90 -4.31
N LYS A 150 3.52 -22.39 -3.85
CA LYS A 150 2.46 -21.52 -3.32
C LYS A 150 2.85 -20.92 -1.98
N THR A 151 3.57 -21.69 -1.16
CA THR A 151 4.06 -21.25 0.14
C THR A 151 5.11 -20.14 -0.01
N SER A 152 6.00 -20.25 -1.01
CA SER A 152 7.01 -19.21 -1.26
C SER A 152 6.42 -17.91 -1.83
N ALA A 153 5.48 -17.98 -2.78
CA ALA A 153 4.85 -16.78 -3.36
C ALA A 153 4.06 -15.98 -2.30
N HIS A 154 3.32 -16.68 -1.43
CA HIS A 154 2.62 -16.05 -0.32
C HIS A 154 3.58 -15.39 0.68
N MET A 155 4.73 -16.03 0.94
CA MET A 155 5.76 -15.51 1.83
C MET A 155 6.38 -14.21 1.27
N ILE A 156 6.74 -14.18 -0.01
CA ILE A 156 7.29 -12.98 -0.68
C ILE A 156 6.29 -11.83 -0.61
N LEU A 157 5.03 -12.08 -0.92
CA LEU A 157 4.01 -11.03 -0.90
C LEU A 157 3.85 -10.45 0.52
N ASN A 158 3.74 -11.30 1.54
CA ASN A 158 3.60 -10.85 2.93
C ASN A 158 4.80 -10.02 3.39
N GLU A 159 6.01 -10.43 3.03
CA GLU A 159 7.22 -9.66 3.31
C GLU A 159 7.17 -8.26 2.68
N ARG A 160 6.76 -8.17 1.40
CA ARG A 160 6.60 -6.88 0.71
C ARG A 160 5.53 -6.00 1.37
N MET A 161 4.46 -6.57 1.91
CA MET A 161 3.47 -5.80 2.67
C MET A 161 4.09 -5.15 3.92
N HIS A 162 4.93 -5.89 4.66
CA HIS A 162 5.62 -5.36 5.85
C HIS A 162 6.59 -4.25 5.47
N GLN A 163 7.37 -4.44 4.41
CA GLN A 163 8.31 -3.44 3.91
C GLN A 163 7.58 -2.17 3.44
N LEU A 164 6.47 -2.30 2.71
CA LEU A 164 5.64 -1.15 2.32
C LEU A 164 5.11 -0.37 3.51
N LYS A 165 4.61 -1.07 4.53
CA LYS A 165 4.08 -0.42 5.74
C LYS A 165 5.16 0.38 6.47
N ALA A 166 6.36 -0.19 6.60
CA ALA A 166 7.50 0.48 7.20
C ALA A 166 7.94 1.70 6.38
N TYR A 167 8.08 1.52 5.06
CA TYR A 167 8.47 2.58 4.13
C TYR A 167 7.47 3.74 4.12
N ALA A 168 6.17 3.43 4.11
CA ALA A 168 5.11 4.44 4.16
C ALA A 168 5.15 5.26 5.46
N ALA A 169 5.44 4.61 6.59
CA ALA A 169 5.58 5.29 7.87
C ALA A 169 6.78 6.23 7.90
N GLN A 170 7.92 5.79 7.37
CA GLN A 170 9.15 6.59 7.31
C GLN A 170 9.00 7.83 6.40
N ASN A 171 8.30 7.68 5.27
CA ASN A 171 8.22 8.72 4.23
C ASN A 171 6.93 9.54 4.25
N SER A 172 6.15 9.46 5.35
CA SER A 172 4.89 10.21 5.53
C SER A 172 3.81 9.94 4.47
N LEU A 173 3.78 8.74 3.88
CA LEU A 173 2.82 8.31 2.86
C LEU A 173 1.59 7.62 3.47
N ASP A 174 0.70 7.08 2.63
CA ASP A 174 -0.47 6.32 3.09
C ASP A 174 -0.05 5.01 3.77
N LYS A 175 -0.51 4.80 5.01
CA LYS A 175 -0.16 3.66 5.84
C LYS A 175 -1.25 2.59 5.91
N GLU A 176 -2.38 2.81 5.25
CA GLU A 176 -3.54 1.91 5.30
C GLU A 176 -3.64 1.08 4.03
N TYR A 177 -3.33 1.67 2.88
CA TYR A 177 -3.42 0.98 1.60
C TYR A 177 -2.18 1.19 0.73
N ALA A 178 -1.80 0.14 0.02
CA ALA A 178 -0.78 0.19 -1.01
C ALA A 178 -1.11 -0.78 -2.15
N LEU A 179 -0.40 -0.64 -3.26
CA LEU A 179 -0.48 -1.52 -4.43
C LEU A 179 0.80 -2.34 -4.54
N ILE A 180 0.67 -3.58 -4.99
CA ILE A 180 1.80 -4.46 -5.33
C ILE A 180 1.58 -5.04 -6.72
N ALA A 181 2.61 -5.04 -7.56
CA ALA A 181 2.64 -5.78 -8.81
C ALA A 181 3.82 -6.75 -8.83
N ASP A 182 3.52 -8.04 -8.80
CA ASP A 182 4.49 -9.13 -8.92
C ASP A 182 4.65 -9.51 -10.40
N MET A 183 5.65 -8.94 -11.05
CA MET A 183 5.94 -9.14 -12.47
C MET A 183 6.63 -10.49 -12.75
N GLY A 184 6.99 -11.26 -11.71
CA GLY A 184 7.46 -12.64 -11.82
C GLY A 184 6.34 -13.61 -12.14
N ILE A 185 5.10 -13.25 -11.80
CA ILE A 185 3.90 -14.00 -12.16
C ILE A 185 3.51 -13.73 -13.64
N SER A 186 3.07 -14.78 -14.34
CA SER A 186 2.57 -14.70 -15.72
C SER A 186 1.53 -13.59 -15.90
N SER A 187 1.57 -12.87 -17.03
CA SER A 187 0.60 -11.81 -17.34
C SER A 187 -0.84 -12.32 -17.40
N ALA A 188 -1.04 -13.60 -17.71
CA ALA A 188 -2.33 -14.29 -17.71
C ALA A 188 -2.93 -14.52 -16.31
N LYS A 189 -2.14 -14.34 -15.24
CA LYS A 189 -2.54 -14.60 -13.85
C LYS A 189 -2.61 -13.29 -13.04
N LYS A 190 -3.42 -13.32 -11.98
CA LYS A 190 -3.54 -12.19 -11.06
C LYS A 190 -2.20 -11.93 -10.42
N ARG A 191 -1.69 -10.74 -10.67
CA ARG A 191 -0.37 -10.32 -10.22
C ARG A 191 -0.30 -8.86 -9.81
N PHE A 192 -1.43 -8.17 -9.85
CA PHE A 192 -1.61 -6.82 -9.35
C PHE A 192 -2.59 -6.85 -8.17
N TYR A 193 -2.18 -6.30 -7.04
CA TYR A 193 -2.87 -6.43 -5.78
C TYR A 193 -3.08 -5.07 -5.12
N LEU A 194 -4.30 -4.83 -4.63
CA LEU A 194 -4.57 -3.80 -3.64
C LEU A 194 -4.50 -4.42 -2.25
N ILE A 195 -3.64 -3.87 -1.40
CA ILE A 195 -3.33 -4.38 -0.08
C ILE A 195 -3.90 -3.47 1.01
N ASP A 196 -4.54 -4.06 2.01
CA ASP A 196 -4.84 -3.42 3.29
C ASP A 196 -3.66 -3.67 4.25
N LEU A 197 -2.86 -2.62 4.49
CA LEU A 197 -1.64 -2.67 5.32
C LEU A 197 -1.95 -2.76 6.82
N ASN A 198 -3.19 -2.50 7.24
CA ASN A 198 -3.58 -2.71 8.64
C ASN A 198 -3.90 -4.18 8.89
N LYS A 199 -4.59 -4.81 7.95
CA LYS A 199 -4.98 -6.22 8.02
C LYS A 199 -3.92 -7.18 7.47
N MET A 200 -2.91 -6.66 6.77
CA MET A 200 -1.90 -7.43 6.05
C MET A 200 -2.56 -8.44 5.09
N ALA A 201 -3.51 -7.95 4.30
CA ALA A 201 -4.36 -8.78 3.46
C ALA A 201 -4.60 -8.17 2.08
N ILE A 202 -4.77 -9.04 1.08
CA ILE A 202 -5.18 -8.64 -0.26
C ILE A 202 -6.66 -8.24 -0.22
N ALA A 203 -6.96 -6.97 -0.48
CA ALA A 203 -8.32 -6.48 -0.60
C ALA A 203 -8.89 -6.73 -2.01
N LYS A 204 -8.08 -6.55 -3.05
CA LYS A 204 -8.44 -6.82 -4.46
C LYS A 204 -7.25 -7.34 -5.24
N SER A 205 -7.52 -8.07 -6.31
CA SER A 205 -6.51 -8.61 -7.22
C SER A 205 -6.98 -8.57 -8.67
N GLY A 206 -6.04 -8.43 -9.60
CA GLY A 206 -6.31 -8.44 -11.02
C GLY A 206 -5.07 -8.65 -11.89
N LEU A 207 -5.32 -8.64 -13.19
CA LEU A 207 -4.30 -8.71 -14.23
C LEU A 207 -3.69 -7.33 -14.47
N VAL A 208 -2.44 -7.32 -14.94
CA VAL A 208 -1.74 -6.09 -15.34
C VAL A 208 -0.94 -6.33 -16.62
N ALA A 209 -1.15 -5.46 -17.61
CA ALA A 209 -0.36 -5.36 -18.82
C ALA A 209 0.80 -4.38 -18.58
N TYR A 210 2.01 -4.77 -19.00
CA TYR A 210 3.21 -3.95 -18.87
C TYR A 210 4.25 -4.45 -19.86
N THR A 211 4.75 -3.57 -20.74
CA THR A 211 5.66 -3.95 -21.83
C THR A 211 7.10 -3.51 -21.64
N LYS A 212 7.44 -2.79 -20.57
CA LYS A 212 8.79 -2.31 -20.33
C LYS A 212 9.74 -3.51 -20.10
N LYS A 213 10.27 -4.05 -21.21
CA LYS A 213 11.35 -5.02 -21.25
C LYS A 213 12.61 -4.29 -20.84
N GLY A 214 13.26 -4.72 -19.77
CA GLY A 214 14.66 -4.37 -19.55
C GLY A 214 15.01 -3.91 -18.15
N ASP A 215 14.05 -3.73 -17.25
CA ASP A 215 14.37 -3.44 -15.86
C ASP A 215 13.77 -4.50 -14.94
N ASN A 216 14.62 -5.44 -14.52
CA ASN A 216 14.25 -6.42 -13.49
C ASN A 216 14.37 -5.83 -12.08
N SER A 217 14.81 -4.57 -11.93
CA SER A 217 14.94 -3.96 -10.61
C SER A 217 13.56 -3.74 -9.98
N ALA A 218 13.49 -4.05 -8.69
CA ALA A 218 12.33 -3.77 -7.89
C ALA A 218 12.20 -2.25 -7.69
N LYS A 219 11.04 -1.68 -8.00
CA LYS A 219 10.78 -0.24 -7.92
C LYS A 219 9.59 0.06 -7.03
N VAL A 220 9.78 1.06 -6.17
CA VAL A 220 8.73 1.66 -5.35
C VAL A 220 8.33 2.98 -5.97
N TYR A 221 7.03 3.19 -6.15
CA TYR A 221 6.47 4.38 -6.76
C TYR A 221 5.54 5.11 -5.79
N ARG A 222 5.58 6.44 -5.82
CA ARG A 222 4.52 7.29 -5.27
C ARG A 222 3.46 7.51 -6.32
N ILE A 223 2.20 7.25 -5.96
CA ILE A 223 1.05 7.43 -6.85
C ILE A 223 0.52 8.86 -6.68
N GLU A 224 0.66 9.66 -7.73
CA GLU A 224 0.23 11.06 -7.76
C GLU A 224 -1.04 11.27 -8.58
N ARG A 225 -1.89 12.17 -8.09
CA ARG A 225 -3.14 12.54 -8.76
C ARG A 225 -2.87 13.63 -9.78
N THR A 226 -3.30 13.38 -11.01
CA THR A 226 -3.13 14.32 -12.13
C THR A 226 -4.39 15.15 -12.41
N GLY A 227 -5.53 14.78 -11.81
CA GLY A 227 -6.85 15.32 -12.18
C GLY A 227 -7.46 14.68 -13.43
N MET A 228 -6.79 13.68 -14.02
CA MET A 228 -7.23 12.93 -15.21
C MET A 228 -7.64 11.49 -14.85
N GLU A 229 -8.03 10.70 -15.86
CA GLU A 229 -8.39 9.27 -15.72
C GLU A 229 -7.17 8.33 -15.68
N PHE A 230 -6.05 8.79 -15.11
CA PHE A 230 -4.84 8.02 -14.89
C PHE A 230 -4.03 8.62 -13.74
N TYR A 231 -3.03 7.89 -13.26
CA TYR A 231 -2.14 8.33 -12.20
C TYR A 231 -0.68 8.34 -12.66
N GLU A 232 0.06 9.33 -12.21
CA GLU A 232 1.51 9.41 -12.39
C GLU A 232 2.21 8.61 -11.30
N LEU A 233 3.22 7.87 -11.70
CA LEU A 233 4.02 6.99 -10.86
C LEU A 233 5.45 7.52 -10.82
N TYR A 234 5.80 8.19 -9.74
CA TYR A 234 7.16 8.69 -9.51
C TYR A 234 7.97 7.65 -8.76
N SER A 235 9.04 7.15 -9.36
CA SER A 235 9.95 6.20 -8.70
C SER A 235 10.67 6.86 -7.53
N LEU A 236 10.77 6.15 -6.42
CA LEU A 236 11.34 6.65 -5.17
C LEU A 236 12.63 5.90 -4.78
N ASP A 237 13.57 6.62 -4.17
CA ASP A 237 14.74 6.04 -3.50
C ASP A 237 14.39 5.50 -2.10
N LYS A 238 15.39 4.96 -1.40
CA LYS A 238 15.23 4.47 -0.02
C LYS A 238 14.81 5.55 0.99
N ASN A 239 14.99 6.82 0.64
CA ASN A 239 14.68 7.98 1.48
C ASN A 239 13.39 8.69 1.06
N GLY A 240 12.63 8.14 0.10
CA GLY A 240 11.38 8.75 -0.38
C GLY A 240 11.55 9.88 -1.40
N ASN A 241 12.77 10.10 -1.93
CA ASN A 241 13.01 11.11 -2.95
C ASN A 241 12.71 10.55 -4.34
N VAL A 242 12.18 11.41 -5.22
CA VAL A 242 11.93 11.06 -6.62
C VAL A 242 13.27 10.86 -7.36
N ILE A 243 13.45 9.71 -8.00
CA ILE A 243 14.68 9.38 -8.74
C ILE A 243 14.59 9.81 -10.20
N SER A 244 13.41 9.68 -10.81
CA SER A 244 13.18 10.04 -12.21
C SER A 244 12.12 11.15 -12.31
N PRO A 245 12.40 12.25 -13.02
CA PRO A 245 11.40 13.29 -13.26
C PRO A 245 10.30 12.84 -14.23
N GLU A 246 10.57 11.82 -15.05
CA GLU A 246 9.59 11.25 -15.97
C GLU A 246 8.77 10.17 -15.25
N PRO A 247 7.47 10.40 -14.99
CA PRO A 247 6.61 9.42 -14.34
C PRO A 247 6.18 8.31 -15.30
N GLU A 248 6.02 7.10 -14.78
CA GLU A 248 5.24 6.07 -15.47
C GLU A 248 3.74 6.31 -15.23
N ILE A 249 2.88 5.71 -16.04
CA ILE A 249 1.44 5.94 -15.98
C ILE A 249 0.68 4.68 -15.57
N LEU A 250 -0.04 4.74 -14.45
CA LEU A 250 -1.06 3.76 -14.10
C LEU A 250 -2.38 4.16 -14.76
N SER A 251 -2.88 3.32 -15.67
CA SER A 251 -4.07 3.64 -16.47
C SER A 251 -5.02 2.45 -16.65
N PRO A 252 -6.32 2.72 -16.91
CA PRO A 252 -7.25 1.70 -17.35
C PRO A 252 -6.95 1.31 -18.80
N VAL A 253 -6.82 0.01 -19.08
CA VAL A 253 -6.57 -0.54 -20.42
C VAL A 253 -7.66 -1.54 -20.77
N ASN A 254 -8.42 -1.24 -21.82
CA ASN A 254 -9.62 -2.00 -22.20
C ASN A 254 -9.34 -3.45 -22.63
N CYS A 255 -8.14 -3.79 -23.09
CA CYS A 255 -7.78 -5.17 -23.44
C CYS A 255 -7.44 -6.05 -22.24
N VAL A 256 -7.33 -5.50 -21.03
CA VAL A 256 -7.07 -6.29 -19.82
C VAL A 256 -8.40 -6.84 -19.28
N PRO A 257 -8.61 -8.16 -19.30
CA PRO A 257 -9.83 -8.77 -18.79
C PRO A 257 -9.86 -8.74 -17.25
N ASN A 258 -11.05 -8.94 -16.69
CA ASN A 258 -11.25 -8.99 -15.25
C ASN A 258 -10.94 -10.37 -14.63
N ALA A 259 -10.97 -11.42 -15.45
CA ALA A 259 -10.70 -12.79 -15.07
C ALA A 259 -9.39 -13.26 -15.72
N GLU A 260 -8.72 -14.20 -15.07
CA GLU A 260 -7.55 -14.87 -15.63
C GLU A 260 -7.94 -15.61 -16.90
N ASP A 261 -7.07 -15.51 -17.91
CA ASP A 261 -7.22 -16.17 -19.19
C ASP A 261 -5.81 -16.44 -19.73
N ASP A 262 -5.58 -17.65 -20.23
CA ASP A 262 -4.27 -18.12 -20.67
C ASP A 262 -3.80 -17.39 -21.95
N GLY A 263 -4.69 -16.62 -22.59
CA GLY A 263 -4.44 -15.85 -23.82
C GLY A 263 -4.16 -14.36 -23.64
N LEU A 264 -3.74 -13.85 -22.47
CA LEU A 264 -3.53 -12.39 -22.32
C LEU A 264 -2.40 -11.86 -23.21
N SER A 265 -2.76 -11.28 -24.35
CA SER A 265 -1.86 -10.62 -25.31
C SER A 265 -1.83 -9.09 -25.18
N CYS A 266 -2.31 -8.55 -24.05
CA CYS A 266 -2.45 -7.11 -23.83
C CYS A 266 -1.12 -6.49 -23.37
N GLN A 267 -0.81 -5.31 -23.90
CA GLN A 267 0.47 -4.61 -23.74
C GLN A 267 0.23 -3.14 -23.38
N SER A 268 1.16 -2.52 -22.64
CA SER A 268 1.03 -1.14 -22.14
C SER A 268 2.41 -0.51 -21.96
N ASP A 269 2.78 0.39 -22.87
CA ASP A 269 4.13 0.98 -22.95
C ASP A 269 4.35 2.15 -21.98
N ALA A 270 3.28 2.82 -21.57
CA ALA A 270 3.37 4.01 -20.70
C ALA A 270 3.57 3.66 -19.21
N GLY A 271 3.25 2.43 -18.82
CA GLY A 271 3.20 2.02 -17.41
C GLY A 271 2.26 0.85 -17.17
N PRO A 272 2.02 0.45 -15.90
CA PRO A 272 1.13 -0.64 -15.57
C PRO A 272 -0.30 -0.31 -16.01
N GLY A 273 -0.84 -1.13 -16.92
CA GLY A 273 -2.21 -1.05 -17.39
C GLY A 273 -3.08 -2.12 -16.74
N ILE A 274 -4.20 -1.73 -16.12
CA ILE A 274 -5.13 -2.68 -15.46
C ILE A 274 -6.53 -2.59 -16.07
N SER A 275 -7.42 -3.53 -15.75
CA SER A 275 -8.78 -3.50 -16.28
C SER A 275 -9.54 -2.24 -15.83
N PRO A 276 -10.44 -1.67 -16.66
CA PRO A 276 -11.23 -0.50 -16.27
C PRO A 276 -12.04 -0.70 -14.98
N LYS A 277 -12.52 -1.93 -14.74
CA LYS A 277 -13.26 -2.27 -13.52
C LYS A 277 -12.38 -2.14 -12.28
N LEU A 278 -11.19 -2.77 -12.29
CA LEU A 278 -10.27 -2.71 -11.16
C LEU A 278 -9.75 -1.28 -10.97
N PHE A 279 -9.45 -0.58 -12.07
CA PHE A 279 -9.05 0.82 -12.02
C PHE A 279 -10.11 1.69 -11.35
N GLY A 280 -11.40 1.51 -11.67
CA GLY A 280 -12.49 2.25 -11.04
C GLY A 280 -12.56 2.05 -9.52
N GLU A 281 -12.36 0.82 -9.04
CA GLU A 281 -12.33 0.52 -7.61
C GLU A 281 -11.14 1.20 -6.91
N ILE A 282 -9.95 1.10 -7.50
CA ILE A 282 -8.73 1.74 -7.00
C ILE A 282 -8.83 3.27 -7.07
N HIS A 283 -9.45 3.81 -8.12
CA HIS A 283 -9.63 5.24 -8.32
C HIS A 283 -10.47 5.87 -7.21
N GLN A 284 -11.58 5.22 -6.84
CA GLN A 284 -12.41 5.65 -5.72
C GLN A 284 -11.62 5.62 -4.40
N LEU A 285 -10.86 4.55 -4.17
CA LEU A 285 -10.03 4.44 -2.98
C LEU A 285 -8.97 5.53 -2.93
N ILE A 286 -8.17 5.70 -3.99
CA ILE A 286 -7.13 6.72 -4.07
C ILE A 286 -7.74 8.09 -3.81
N LYS A 287 -8.89 8.44 -4.40
CA LYS A 287 -9.56 9.74 -4.18
C LYS A 287 -9.96 10.01 -2.73
N ALA A 288 -10.33 8.97 -1.99
CA ALA A 288 -10.71 9.08 -0.59
C ALA A 288 -9.50 9.29 0.36
N ARG A 289 -8.27 8.98 -0.09
CA ARG A 289 -7.08 9.10 0.75
C ARG A 289 -6.63 10.55 0.91
N LYS A 290 -6.03 10.87 2.06
CA LYS A 290 -5.42 12.19 2.31
C LYS A 290 -3.94 12.24 1.94
N LYS A 291 -3.28 11.07 1.92
CA LYS A 291 -1.86 10.92 1.62
C LYS A 291 -1.67 10.10 0.34
N PRO A 292 -0.58 10.32 -0.42
CA PRO A 292 -0.27 9.50 -1.59
C PRO A 292 -0.08 8.03 -1.21
N MET A 293 -0.61 7.14 -2.04
CA MET A 293 -0.42 5.69 -1.91
C MET A 293 0.88 5.27 -2.59
N LEU A 294 1.36 4.08 -2.21
CA LEU A 294 2.53 3.44 -2.81
C LEU A 294 2.11 2.36 -3.81
N LEU A 295 2.94 2.16 -4.84
CA LEU A 295 2.96 0.96 -5.67
C LEU A 295 4.37 0.35 -5.63
N TRP A 296 4.48 -0.93 -5.31
CA TRP A 296 5.74 -1.66 -5.49
C TRP A 296 5.61 -2.61 -6.68
N MET A 297 6.47 -2.44 -7.69
CA MET A 297 6.62 -3.40 -8.80
C MET A 297 7.95 -4.15 -8.65
N PHE A 298 7.91 -5.48 -8.67
CA PHE A 298 9.12 -6.31 -8.58
C PHE A 298 8.96 -7.58 -9.42
N LYS A 299 10.02 -8.38 -9.54
CA LYS A 299 10.02 -9.65 -10.24
C LYS A 299 10.69 -10.72 -9.39
#